data_AF-A0A7C5STZ0-F1
#
_entry.id   AF-A0A7C5STZ0-F1
#
_cell.length_a   1.000
_cell.length_b   1.000
_cell.length_c   1.000
_cell.angle_alpha   90.00
_cell.angle_beta   90.00
_cell.angle_gamma   90.00
#
_symmetry.space_group_name_H-M   'P 1'
#
loop_
_entity.id
_entity.type
_entity.pdbx_description
1 polymer ?
#
loop_
_entity_poly.entity_id
_entity_poly.type
_entity_poly.pdbx_seq_one_letter_code
_entity_poly.pdbx_strand_id
1 'polypeptide(L)'
;INPEDLVKKLMKLDKVVYVDIVHPQMPMILADTYHFPVVDGKGLRQILIPESEVKALVVDFIKKFGPIAQTFLFHQGYVVGESFGAFLKNMGIVDLENALKALMLFSTALGRYRGEITGFSQSANGVFEATLDIYNNWECSIAKKHGIEGPASYFERGKVAGLIHCFTGKDVKVVETECIAKGDTHCRFVVFL
;
A
#
# COMPACT_ATOMS: atom_id res chain seq x y z
N ILE A 1 -13.54 -10.45 32.03
CA ILE A 1 -13.75 -9.15 32.73
C ILE A 1 -15.13 -8.64 32.30
N ASN A 2 -15.98 -8.24 33.26
CA ASN A 2 -17.25 -7.58 32.95
C ASN A 2 -16.97 -6.18 32.34
N PRO A 3 -17.57 -5.79 31.19
CA PRO A 3 -17.30 -4.51 30.53
C PRO A 3 -17.56 -3.28 31.41
N GLU A 4 -18.64 -3.28 32.20
CA GLU A 4 -19.01 -2.16 33.08
C GLU A 4 -17.97 -1.93 34.18
N ASP A 5 -17.42 -3.00 34.74
CA ASP A 5 -16.33 -2.92 35.71
C ASP A 5 -15.03 -2.39 35.10
N LEU A 6 -14.77 -2.69 33.82
CA LEU A 6 -13.62 -2.15 33.10
C LEU A 6 -13.76 -0.65 32.87
N VAL A 7 -14.94 -0.17 32.47
CA VAL A 7 -15.22 1.26 32.30
C VAL A 7 -14.97 2.02 33.60
N LYS A 8 -15.47 1.51 34.73
CA LYS A 8 -15.24 2.13 36.05
C LYS A 8 -13.76 2.21 36.42
N LYS A 9 -12.94 1.24 36.00
CA LYS A 9 -11.49 1.25 36.24
C LYS A 9 -10.78 2.26 35.33
N LEU A 10 -11.15 2.30 34.04
CA LEU A 10 -10.55 3.21 33.06
C LEU A 10 -10.87 4.67 33.38
N MET A 11 -12.11 4.99 33.75
CA MET A 11 -12.53 6.35 34.12
C MET A 11 -11.86 6.89 35.39
N LYS A 12 -11.16 6.06 36.18
CA LYS A 12 -10.38 6.50 37.35
C LYS A 12 -8.95 6.93 37.00
N LEU A 13 -8.51 6.71 35.77
CA LEU A 13 -7.16 7.09 35.33
C LEU A 13 -7.16 8.59 34.97
N ASP A 14 -6.22 9.34 35.52
CA ASP A 14 -6.13 10.81 35.37
C ASP A 14 -6.13 11.30 33.90
N LYS A 15 -5.70 10.46 32.96
CA LYS A 15 -5.55 10.82 31.53
C LYS A 15 -6.72 10.37 30.64
N VAL A 16 -7.73 9.70 31.19
CA VAL A 16 -8.87 9.20 30.42
C VAL A 16 -9.97 10.25 30.38
N VAL A 17 -10.28 10.76 29.20
CA VAL A 17 -11.30 11.81 29.00
C VAL A 17 -12.71 11.21 28.89
N TYR A 18 -12.84 10.06 28.22
CA TYR A 18 -14.12 9.43 27.94
C TYR A 18 -13.95 7.94 27.66
N VAL A 19 -14.94 7.13 28.08
CA VAL A 19 -15.03 5.69 27.80
C VAL A 19 -16.49 5.37 27.51
N ASP A 20 -16.74 4.65 26.43
CA ASP A 20 -18.07 4.20 26.03
C ASP A 20 -18.08 2.68 25.83
N ILE A 21 -19.21 2.03 26.14
CA ILE A 21 -19.41 0.61 25.85
C ILE A 21 -20.18 0.50 24.56
N VAL A 22 -19.53 -0.03 23.52
CA VAL A 22 -20.18 -0.28 22.25
C VAL A 22 -20.76 -1.69 22.26
N HIS A 23 -22.09 -1.78 22.21
CA HIS A 23 -22.79 -3.04 22.06
C HIS A 23 -22.92 -3.41 20.57
N PRO A 24 -22.95 -4.72 20.24
CA PRO A 24 -23.22 -5.16 18.87
C PRO A 24 -24.52 -4.56 18.34
N GLN A 25 -24.48 -3.93 17.16
CA GLN A 25 -25.65 -3.33 16.54
C GLN A 25 -26.62 -4.39 15.99
N MET A 26 -26.15 -5.63 15.81
CA MET A 26 -26.93 -6.81 15.43
C MET A 26 -26.25 -8.06 16.01
N PRO A 27 -26.94 -9.21 16.21
CA PRO A 27 -26.26 -10.45 16.59
C PRO A 27 -25.02 -10.72 15.74
N MET A 28 -23.89 -10.94 16.40
CA MET A 28 -22.56 -11.17 15.80
C MET A 28 -21.92 -9.98 15.06
N ILE A 29 -22.57 -8.82 14.96
CA ILE A 29 -22.02 -7.65 14.28
C ILE A 29 -21.80 -6.51 15.26
N LEU A 30 -20.52 -6.23 15.52
CA LEU A 30 -20.05 -5.01 16.18
C LEU A 30 -19.29 -4.19 15.14
N ALA A 31 -19.89 -3.09 14.70
CA ALA A 31 -19.28 -2.17 13.74
C ALA A 31 -18.70 -0.95 14.46
N ASP A 32 -17.49 -0.55 14.06
CA ASP A 32 -16.91 0.73 14.45
C ASP A 32 -17.58 1.85 13.66
N THR A 33 -18.44 2.61 14.33
CA THR A 33 -19.15 3.75 13.76
C THR A 33 -18.57 5.09 14.22
N TYR A 34 -17.64 5.09 15.17
CA TYR A 34 -17.10 6.30 15.79
C TYR A 34 -16.00 6.93 14.93
N HIS A 35 -15.20 6.09 14.27
CA HIS A 35 -14.17 6.55 13.35
C HIS A 35 -14.70 6.75 11.93
N PHE A 36 -16.01 6.93 11.73
CA PHE A 36 -16.56 7.19 10.40
C PHE A 36 -16.68 8.71 10.11
N PRO A 37 -16.17 9.19 8.96
CA PRO A 37 -15.28 8.48 8.05
C PRO A 37 -13.88 8.31 8.65
N VAL A 38 -13.19 7.23 8.26
CA VAL A 38 -11.79 7.06 8.66
C VAL A 38 -11.00 8.15 7.95
N VAL A 39 -10.27 8.97 8.71
CA VAL A 39 -9.44 10.06 8.18
C VAL A 39 -8.02 9.98 8.74
N ASP A 40 -7.06 10.50 7.99
CA ASP A 40 -5.69 10.69 8.50
C ASP A 40 -5.56 11.97 9.36
N GLY A 41 -4.35 12.24 9.84
CA GLY A 41 -4.06 13.45 10.66
C GLY A 41 -4.24 14.79 9.93
N LYS A 42 -4.55 14.78 8.63
CA LYS A 42 -4.87 15.96 7.82
C LYS A 42 -6.35 16.01 7.42
N GLY A 43 -7.17 15.06 7.89
CA GLY A 43 -8.60 14.97 7.55
C GLY A 43 -8.88 14.31 6.21
N LEU A 44 -7.90 13.69 5.55
CA LEU A 44 -8.12 12.99 4.28
C LEU A 44 -8.79 11.65 4.52
N ARG A 45 -9.94 11.42 3.87
CA ARG A 45 -10.71 10.17 3.97
C ARG A 45 -9.91 8.97 3.46
N GLN A 46 -9.91 7.91 4.26
CA GLN A 46 -9.42 6.57 3.94
C GLN A 46 -10.60 5.61 3.82
N ILE A 47 -10.44 4.57 3.00
CA ILE A 47 -11.40 3.48 2.86
C ILE A 47 -10.68 2.19 3.23
N LEU A 48 -11.22 1.50 4.24
CA LEU A 48 -10.75 0.17 4.62
C LEU A 48 -11.41 -0.87 3.71
N ILE A 49 -10.59 -1.59 2.94
CA ILE A 49 -11.08 -2.61 2.01
C ILE A 49 -10.62 -3.97 2.55
N PRO A 50 -11.53 -4.91 2.84
CA PRO A 50 -11.16 -6.23 3.33
C PRO A 50 -10.47 -7.07 2.25
N GLU A 51 -9.62 -8.02 2.65
CA GLU A 51 -8.89 -8.89 1.69
C GLU A 51 -9.81 -9.59 0.69
N SER A 52 -11.06 -9.93 1.07
CA SER A 52 -12.04 -10.55 0.18
C SER A 52 -12.44 -9.65 -0.99
N GLU A 53 -12.58 -8.34 -0.75
CA GLU A 53 -12.85 -7.36 -1.80
C GLU A 53 -11.60 -7.08 -2.63
N VAL A 54 -10.43 -6.99 -1.97
CA VAL A 54 -9.15 -6.84 -2.67
C VAL A 54 -8.90 -8.01 -3.63
N LYS A 55 -9.19 -9.25 -3.21
CA LYS A 55 -9.17 -10.44 -4.06
C LYS A 55 -10.09 -10.26 -5.28
N ALA A 56 -11.30 -9.75 -5.09
CA ALA A 56 -12.24 -9.54 -6.20
C ALA A 56 -11.70 -8.50 -7.20
N LEU A 57 -11.15 -7.39 -6.69
CA LEU A 57 -10.61 -6.29 -7.49
C LEU A 57 -9.35 -6.66 -8.28
N VAL A 58 -8.52 -7.56 -7.75
CA VAL A 58 -7.23 -7.91 -8.36
C VAL A 58 -7.26 -9.31 -8.96
N VAL A 59 -7.41 -10.34 -8.12
CA VAL A 59 -7.27 -11.74 -8.56
C VAL A 59 -8.43 -12.17 -9.45
N ASP A 60 -9.67 -11.95 -9.02
CA ASP A 60 -10.82 -12.39 -9.82
C ASP A 60 -10.92 -11.56 -11.12
N PHE A 61 -10.46 -10.30 -11.08
CA PHE A 61 -10.31 -9.46 -12.26
C PHE A 61 -9.27 -10.02 -13.24
N ILE A 62 -8.07 -10.41 -12.77
CA ILE A 62 -7.05 -11.09 -13.60
C ILE A 62 -7.59 -12.40 -14.16
N LYS A 63 -8.27 -13.22 -13.35
CA LYS A 63 -8.84 -14.50 -13.83
C LYS A 63 -9.90 -14.29 -14.92
N LYS A 64 -10.66 -13.19 -14.84
CA LYS A 64 -11.74 -12.90 -15.79
C LYS A 64 -11.25 -12.29 -17.10
N PHE A 65 -10.23 -11.43 -17.06
CA PHE A 65 -9.80 -10.64 -18.22
C PHE A 65 -8.35 -10.88 -18.65
N GLY A 66 -7.63 -11.76 -17.95
CA GLY A 66 -6.27 -12.19 -18.29
C GLY A 66 -5.29 -11.01 -18.42
N PRO A 67 -4.48 -10.96 -19.49
CA PRO A 67 -3.49 -9.90 -19.69
C PRO A 67 -4.05 -8.48 -19.70
N ILE A 68 -5.30 -8.27 -20.12
CA ILE A 68 -5.93 -6.93 -20.12
C ILE A 68 -6.02 -6.39 -18.70
N ALA A 69 -6.44 -7.22 -17.74
CA ALA A 69 -6.51 -6.84 -16.34
C ALA A 69 -5.11 -6.52 -15.77
N GLN A 70 -4.09 -7.29 -16.15
CA GLN A 70 -2.70 -7.06 -15.74
C GLN A 70 -2.20 -5.68 -16.20
N THR A 71 -2.41 -5.35 -17.47
CA THR A 71 -2.08 -4.02 -18.03
C THR A 71 -2.89 -2.92 -17.35
N PHE A 72 -4.18 -3.14 -17.13
CA PHE A 72 -5.04 -2.17 -16.46
C PHE A 72 -4.57 -1.87 -15.04
N LEU A 73 -4.26 -2.90 -14.24
CA LEU A 73 -3.74 -2.76 -12.88
C LEU A 73 -2.42 -1.97 -12.85
N PHE A 74 -1.52 -2.24 -13.81
CA PHE A 74 -0.29 -1.46 -13.93
C PHE A 74 -0.55 0.02 -14.18
N HIS A 75 -1.41 0.38 -15.14
CA HIS A 75 -1.73 1.78 -15.40
C HIS A 75 -2.50 2.45 -14.26
N GLN A 76 -3.39 1.71 -13.58
CA GLN A 76 -4.06 2.20 -12.38
C GLN A 76 -3.03 2.54 -11.29
N GLY A 77 -2.06 1.63 -11.08
CA GLY A 77 -0.92 1.87 -10.20
C GLY A 77 -0.15 3.12 -10.60
N TYR A 78 0.18 3.27 -11.89
CA TYR A 78 0.92 4.41 -12.43
C TYR A 78 0.25 5.74 -12.08
N VAL A 79 -1.03 5.91 -12.38
CA VAL A 79 -1.79 7.13 -12.08
C VAL A 79 -1.83 7.42 -10.57
N VAL A 80 -1.97 6.38 -9.75
CA VAL A 80 -1.89 6.50 -8.28
C VAL A 80 -0.49 6.95 -7.84
N GLY A 81 0.55 6.41 -8.46
CA GLY A 81 1.95 6.77 -8.22
C GLY A 81 2.24 8.23 -8.52
N GLU A 82 1.78 8.73 -9.67
CA GLU A 82 1.91 10.14 -10.04
C GLU A 82 1.19 11.07 -9.07
N SER A 83 -0.05 10.72 -8.72
CA SER A 83 -0.85 11.49 -7.76
C SER A 83 -0.19 11.52 -6.38
N PHE A 84 0.37 10.40 -5.94
CA PHE A 84 1.14 10.33 -4.70
C PHE A 84 2.42 11.16 -4.78
N GLY A 85 3.12 11.14 -5.92
CA GLY A 85 4.29 11.98 -6.15
C GLY A 85 3.98 13.48 -6.04
N ALA A 86 2.87 13.93 -6.62
CA ALA A 86 2.40 15.30 -6.51
C ALA A 86 2.09 15.68 -5.05
N PHE A 87 1.44 14.78 -4.31
CA PHE A 87 1.20 14.95 -2.88
C PHE A 87 2.50 15.10 -2.08
N LEU A 88 3.52 14.29 -2.36
CA LEU A 88 4.82 14.39 -1.69
C LEU A 88 5.56 15.69 -2.03
N LYS A 89 5.51 16.15 -3.29
CA LYS A 89 6.05 17.46 -3.69
C LYS A 89 5.38 18.60 -2.93
N ASN A 90 4.06 18.55 -2.75
CA ASN A 90 3.33 19.53 -1.94
C ASN A 90 3.70 19.48 -0.45
N MET A 91 4.23 18.36 0.03
CA MET A 91 4.80 18.23 1.37
C MET A 91 6.27 18.70 1.46
N GLY A 92 6.88 19.15 0.36
CA GLY A 92 8.25 19.62 0.31
C GLY A 92 9.30 18.54 0.06
N ILE A 93 8.90 17.32 -0.32
CA ILE A 93 9.86 16.29 -0.77
C ILE A 93 10.28 16.62 -2.21
N VAL A 94 11.59 16.80 -2.41
CA VAL A 94 12.14 17.31 -3.68
C VAL A 94 12.97 16.28 -4.45
N ASP A 95 13.54 15.29 -3.77
CA ASP A 95 14.39 14.27 -4.38
C ASP A 95 13.70 12.90 -4.46
N LEU A 96 14.14 12.09 -5.43
CA LEU A 96 13.53 10.80 -5.73
C LEU A 96 13.78 9.77 -4.62
N GLU A 97 14.95 9.76 -4.00
CA GLU A 97 15.28 8.78 -2.97
C GLU A 97 14.36 8.93 -1.76
N ASN A 98 14.14 10.16 -1.29
CA ASN A 98 13.19 10.44 -0.22
C ASN A 98 11.73 10.18 -0.64
N ALA A 99 11.39 10.38 -1.90
CA ALA A 99 10.07 10.00 -2.42
C ALA A 99 9.84 8.48 -2.35
N LEU A 100 10.83 7.68 -2.73
CA LEU A 100 10.79 6.22 -2.61
C LEU A 100 10.75 5.77 -1.14
N LYS A 101 11.51 6.42 -0.25
CA LYS A 101 11.42 6.16 1.21
C LYS A 101 10.02 6.45 1.75
N ALA A 102 9.44 7.59 1.34
CA ALA A 102 8.08 7.95 1.70
C ALA A 102 7.06 6.91 1.19
N LEU A 103 7.21 6.42 -0.04
CA LEU A 103 6.38 5.33 -0.55
C LEU A 103 6.40 4.11 0.38
N MET A 104 7.58 3.68 0.84
CA MET A 104 7.70 2.53 1.74
C MET A 104 7.04 2.78 3.11
N LEU A 105 7.24 3.98 3.68
CA LEU A 105 6.66 4.38 4.96
C LEU A 105 5.13 4.43 4.89
N PHE A 106 4.58 5.09 3.87
CA PHE A 106 3.13 5.20 3.69
C PHE A 106 2.50 3.84 3.38
N SER A 107 3.15 3.01 2.55
CA SER A 107 2.66 1.65 2.30
C SER A 107 2.66 0.79 3.56
N THR A 108 3.64 0.96 4.46
CA THR A 108 3.66 0.29 5.77
C THR A 108 2.52 0.79 6.67
N ALA A 109 2.36 2.11 6.77
CA ALA A 109 1.32 2.72 7.60
C ALA A 109 -0.10 2.34 7.16
N LEU A 110 -0.29 2.11 5.86
CA LEU A 110 -1.56 1.68 5.27
C LEU A 110 -1.74 0.16 5.21
N GLY A 111 -0.82 -0.62 5.79
CA GLY A 111 -0.91 -2.08 5.84
C GLY A 111 -0.74 -2.79 4.49
N ARG A 112 -0.11 -2.14 3.51
CA ARG A 112 0.09 -2.70 2.15
C ARG A 112 1.30 -3.62 2.07
N TYR A 113 2.43 -3.21 2.65
CA TYR A 113 3.67 -3.97 2.75
C TYR A 113 4.70 -3.24 3.59
N ARG A 114 5.79 -3.94 3.92
CA ARG A 114 7.04 -3.32 4.38
C ARG A 114 8.01 -3.30 3.22
N GLY A 115 8.75 -2.21 3.03
CA GLY A 115 9.74 -2.16 1.97
C GLY A 115 10.97 -1.35 2.32
N GLU A 116 12.04 -1.60 1.58
CA GLU A 116 13.34 -0.98 1.76
C GLU A 116 14.01 -0.73 0.41
N ILE A 117 14.89 0.27 0.38
CA ILE A 117 15.73 0.58 -0.79
C ILE A 117 17.07 -0.10 -0.53
N THR A 118 17.33 -1.22 -1.21
CA THR A 118 18.57 -2.02 -1.05
C THR A 118 19.67 -1.58 -2.02
N GLY A 119 19.31 -0.81 -3.04
CA GLY A 119 20.25 -0.15 -3.94
C GLY A 119 19.65 1.14 -4.49
N PHE A 120 20.45 2.20 -4.56
CA PHE A 120 20.08 3.45 -5.21
C PHE A 120 21.33 4.11 -5.77
N SER A 121 21.30 4.43 -7.06
CA SER A 121 22.33 5.17 -7.76
C SER A 121 21.67 6.17 -8.69
N GLN A 122 22.08 7.43 -8.60
CA GLN A 122 21.60 8.48 -9.48
C GLN A 122 22.78 9.35 -9.91
N SER A 123 22.97 9.48 -11.22
CA SER A 123 24.03 10.28 -11.80
C SER A 123 23.54 11.68 -12.17
N ALA A 124 24.48 12.62 -12.34
CA ALA A 124 24.17 14.00 -12.70
C ALA A 124 23.49 14.16 -14.08
N ASN A 125 23.68 13.21 -15.01
CA ASN A 125 22.97 13.18 -16.30
C ASN A 125 21.56 12.57 -16.19
N GLY A 126 21.11 12.26 -14.97
CA GLY A 126 19.78 11.76 -14.69
C GLY A 126 19.54 10.34 -15.17
N VAL A 127 20.58 9.51 -15.24
CA VAL A 127 20.45 8.04 -15.23
C VAL A 127 20.28 7.64 -13.77
N PHE A 128 19.39 6.69 -13.49
CA PHE A 128 19.29 6.15 -12.15
C PHE A 128 18.95 4.65 -12.19
N GLU A 129 19.39 3.97 -11.16
CA GLU A 129 19.07 2.57 -10.88
C GLU A 129 18.61 2.47 -9.43
N ALA A 130 17.56 1.70 -9.18
CA ALA A 130 17.08 1.43 -7.83
C ALA A 130 16.68 -0.02 -7.67
N THR A 131 17.03 -0.61 -6.53
CA THR A 131 16.58 -1.93 -6.10
C THR A 131 15.72 -1.76 -4.86
N LEU A 132 14.49 -2.25 -4.93
CA LEU A 132 13.48 -2.15 -3.88
C LEU A 132 13.09 -3.56 -3.45
N ASP A 133 13.26 -3.88 -2.17
CA ASP A 133 12.81 -5.14 -1.59
C ASP A 133 11.51 -4.89 -0.82
N ILE A 134 10.47 -5.68 -1.12
CA ILE A 134 9.11 -5.52 -0.62
C ILE A 134 8.63 -6.82 0.03
N TYR A 135 8.37 -6.76 1.33
CA TYR A 135 7.95 -7.88 2.17
C TYR A 135 6.44 -7.81 2.46
N ASN A 136 5.80 -8.99 2.45
CA ASN A 136 4.36 -9.13 2.69
C ASN A 136 3.53 -8.22 1.76
N ASN A 137 3.92 -8.13 0.48
CA ASN A 137 3.15 -7.39 -0.52
C ASN A 137 1.71 -7.91 -0.60
N TRP A 138 0.74 -7.05 -0.28
CA TRP A 138 -0.69 -7.38 -0.34
C TRP A 138 -1.08 -8.00 -1.68
N GLU A 139 -0.62 -7.41 -2.80
CA GLU A 139 -0.99 -7.82 -4.16
C GLU A 139 -0.53 -9.25 -4.43
N CYS A 140 0.78 -9.52 -4.22
CA CYS A 140 1.36 -10.84 -4.44
C CYS A 140 0.94 -11.88 -3.40
N SER A 141 0.66 -11.48 -2.15
CA SER A 141 0.22 -12.41 -1.11
C SER A 141 -1.17 -12.96 -1.42
N ILE A 142 -2.09 -12.08 -1.87
CA ILE A 142 -3.42 -12.48 -2.29
C ILE A 142 -3.36 -13.27 -3.60
N ALA A 143 -2.52 -12.85 -4.55
CA ALA A 143 -2.28 -13.59 -5.80
C ALA A 143 -1.82 -15.03 -5.53
N LYS A 144 -0.82 -15.22 -4.64
CA LYS A 144 -0.32 -16.53 -4.20
C LYS A 144 -1.43 -17.38 -3.59
N LYS A 145 -2.16 -16.83 -2.62
CA LYS A 145 -3.26 -17.50 -1.90
C LYS A 145 -4.33 -18.06 -2.84
N HIS A 146 -4.48 -17.47 -4.02
CA HIS A 146 -5.52 -17.80 -4.98
C HIS A 146 -5.00 -18.34 -6.33
N GLY A 147 -3.74 -18.79 -6.38
CA GLY A 147 -3.19 -19.56 -7.51
C GLY A 147 -2.93 -18.74 -8.76
N ILE A 148 -2.57 -17.47 -8.63
CA ILE A 148 -1.98 -16.71 -9.75
C ILE A 148 -0.50 -17.10 -9.85
N GLU A 149 -0.11 -17.61 -11.01
CA GLU A 149 1.27 -17.99 -11.29
C GLU A 149 2.09 -16.77 -11.76
N GLY A 150 3.36 -16.72 -11.37
CA GLY A 150 4.31 -15.71 -11.84
C GLY A 150 4.37 -14.43 -10.99
N PRO A 151 5.11 -13.41 -11.46
CA PRO A 151 5.13 -12.10 -10.81
C PRO A 151 3.75 -11.46 -10.90
N ALA A 152 3.24 -10.92 -9.79
CA ALA A 152 1.86 -10.44 -9.72
C ALA A 152 1.77 -8.99 -9.22
N SER A 153 2.88 -8.28 -9.00
CA SER A 153 2.88 -6.92 -8.46
C SER A 153 2.51 -5.86 -9.52
N TYR A 154 1.45 -6.05 -10.31
CA TYR A 154 1.14 -5.16 -11.43
C TYR A 154 0.85 -3.73 -10.96
N PHE A 155 -0.04 -3.58 -9.97
CA PHE A 155 -0.39 -2.29 -9.40
C PHE A 155 0.79 -1.64 -8.69
N GLU A 156 1.52 -2.38 -7.85
CA GLU A 156 2.64 -1.79 -7.10
C GLU A 156 3.83 -1.41 -8.00
N ARG A 157 4.13 -2.21 -9.04
CA ARG A 157 5.10 -1.82 -10.08
C ARG A 157 4.68 -0.55 -10.80
N GLY A 158 3.40 -0.45 -11.15
CA GLY A 158 2.82 0.74 -11.75
C GLY A 158 3.01 1.96 -10.85
N LYS A 159 2.67 1.83 -9.57
CA LYS A 159 2.79 2.89 -8.55
C LYS A 159 4.22 3.39 -8.40
N VAL A 160 5.21 2.49 -8.39
CA VAL A 160 6.63 2.87 -8.39
C VAL A 160 6.98 3.64 -9.66
N ALA A 161 6.58 3.14 -10.84
CA ALA A 161 6.88 3.79 -12.12
C ALA A 161 6.28 5.21 -12.22
N GLY A 162 5.01 5.38 -11.85
CA GLY A 162 4.34 6.69 -11.88
C GLY A 162 4.91 7.68 -10.87
N LEU A 163 5.31 7.22 -9.68
CA LEU A 163 6.00 8.06 -8.70
C LEU A 163 7.33 8.59 -9.27
N ILE A 164 8.11 7.71 -9.91
CA ILE A 164 9.38 8.08 -10.51
C ILE A 164 9.18 9.04 -11.69
N HIS A 165 8.18 8.78 -12.54
CA HIS A 165 7.82 9.70 -13.62
C HIS A 165 7.51 11.09 -13.08
N CYS A 166 6.72 11.19 -12.01
CA CYS A 166 6.42 12.48 -11.39
C CYS A 166 7.68 13.25 -10.97
N PHE A 167 8.70 12.58 -10.40
CA PHE A 167 9.91 13.25 -9.92
C PHE A 167 10.96 13.52 -11.01
N THR A 168 11.00 12.70 -12.06
CA THR A 168 12.07 12.74 -13.07
C THR A 168 11.62 13.23 -14.44
N GLY A 169 10.30 13.22 -14.70
CA GLY A 169 9.71 13.45 -16.02
C GLY A 169 9.99 12.34 -17.03
N LYS A 170 10.48 11.17 -16.58
CA LYS A 170 10.92 10.08 -17.45
C LYS A 170 10.20 8.78 -17.09
N ASP A 171 9.83 8.04 -18.11
CA ASP A 171 9.29 6.69 -17.94
C ASP A 171 10.40 5.68 -17.68
N VAL A 172 10.12 4.73 -16.81
CA VAL A 172 11.09 3.75 -16.33
C VAL A 172 10.58 2.34 -16.46
N LYS A 173 11.52 1.41 -16.63
CA LYS A 173 11.20 -0.01 -16.57
C LYS A 173 11.39 -0.50 -15.14
N VAL A 174 10.29 -0.83 -14.49
CA VAL A 174 10.30 -1.60 -13.23
C VAL A 174 10.28 -3.07 -13.60
N VAL A 175 11.23 -3.88 -13.15
CA VAL A 175 11.28 -5.34 -13.37
C VAL A 175 11.14 -6.05 -12.03
N GLU A 176 10.19 -6.99 -11.92
CA GLU A 176 10.01 -7.79 -10.71
C GLU A 176 10.82 -9.09 -10.86
N THR A 177 11.99 -9.12 -10.22
CA THR A 177 12.96 -10.22 -10.35
C THR A 177 12.65 -11.36 -9.38
N GLU A 178 12.19 -11.03 -8.17
CA GLU A 178 11.66 -11.97 -7.16
C GLU A 178 10.20 -11.61 -6.86
N CYS A 179 9.37 -12.60 -6.55
CA CYS A 179 7.96 -12.40 -6.23
C CYS A 179 7.41 -13.45 -5.25
N ILE A 180 6.66 -12.99 -4.25
CA ILE A 180 5.95 -13.86 -3.30
C ILE A 180 5.00 -14.84 -4.00
N ALA A 181 4.32 -14.41 -5.07
CA ALA A 181 3.40 -15.26 -5.85
C ALA A 181 4.12 -16.33 -6.68
N LYS A 182 5.40 -16.12 -7.03
CA LYS A 182 6.26 -17.17 -7.61
C LYS A 182 6.73 -18.20 -6.57
N GLY A 183 6.75 -17.81 -5.29
CA GLY A 183 7.27 -18.63 -4.21
C GLY A 183 8.50 -18.04 -3.50
N ASP A 184 9.00 -16.89 -3.95
CA ASP A 184 10.12 -16.20 -3.30
C ASP A 184 9.73 -15.65 -1.91
N THR A 185 10.71 -15.30 -1.09
CA THR A 185 10.51 -14.81 0.28
C THR A 185 9.96 -13.39 0.33
N HIS A 186 10.21 -12.61 -0.71
CA HIS A 186 9.79 -11.23 -0.87
C HIS A 186 9.63 -10.89 -2.36
N CYS A 187 9.16 -9.69 -2.66
CA CYS A 187 9.18 -9.17 -4.03
C CYS A 187 10.39 -8.24 -4.18
N ARG A 188 11.16 -8.39 -5.26
CA ARG A 188 12.26 -7.47 -5.58
C ARG A 188 11.98 -6.75 -6.87
N PHE A 189 11.99 -5.42 -6.82
CA PHE A 189 11.87 -4.58 -8.00
C PHE A 189 13.24 -3.98 -8.33
N VAL A 190 13.69 -4.19 -9.56
CA VAL A 190 14.84 -3.49 -10.11
C VAL A 190 14.35 -2.49 -11.14
N VAL A 191 14.71 -1.24 -10.93
CA VAL A 191 14.26 -0.12 -11.74
C VAL A 191 15.42 0.43 -12.54
N PHE A 192 15.20 0.59 -13.83
CA PHE A 192 16.19 1.15 -14.75
C PHE A 192 15.54 2.26 -15.58
N LEU A 193 16.32 3.33 -15.75
CA LEU A 193 16.05 4.43 -16.64
C LEU A 193 17.05 4.46 -17.79
#